data_AF-A0A4V1S5N7-F1
#
_entry.id   AF-A0A4V1S5N7-F1
#
_cell.length_a   1.000
_cell.length_b   1.000
_cell.length_c   1.000
_cell.angle_alpha   90.00
_cell.angle_beta   90.00
_cell.angle_gamma   90.00
#
_symmetry.space_group_name_H-M   'P 1'
#
loop_
_entity.id
_entity.type
_entity.pdbx_description
1 polymer ?
#
loop_
_entity_poly.entity_id
_entity_poly.type
_entity_poly.pdbx_seq_one_letter_code
_entity_poly.pdbx_strand_id
1 'polypeptide(L)'
;LMHGQYEEFLRDHLAIPVIPGEKTENERFPGAEMTFTVEAMVQDKKAIQAGTSHYLGQNFAKAQDISFTGRDGTVQHAHTTSWGVSTRLIGTLIMAHSDDDGLVLPPRVATQQIVILPITPKEDSRQAVLDACQALAETLRHQAYQGDPLRVHVDSRDLNGGVKKWEWIKKGVPIRIEIGPRDIETRKVCVQRRDQPVTAKEFSEKDEFIQRAKDILGEIHEALLARSTVFRDENIATCTDLGSFEAHWAAENPGWLLTPWAGTPEQEEEISKKHKITIRCLPLERVELPEVAGKCILTGQETSVRALWGRSY
;
A
#
# COMPACT_ATOMS: atom_id res chain seq x y z
N LEU A 1 -13.83 9.33 11.86
CA LEU A 1 -13.71 7.88 12.17
C LEU A 1 -12.32 7.39 11.78
N MET A 2 -11.88 6.24 12.28
CA MET A 2 -10.48 5.76 12.18
C MET A 2 -10.01 5.41 10.76
N HIS A 3 -10.91 5.29 9.78
CA HIS A 3 -10.56 4.97 8.39
C HIS A 3 -9.54 5.95 7.78
N GLY A 4 -9.55 7.24 8.18
CA GLY A 4 -8.58 8.22 7.71
C GLY A 4 -7.13 7.86 8.10
N GLN A 5 -6.92 7.36 9.32
CA GLN A 5 -5.59 6.89 9.73
C GLN A 5 -5.13 5.66 8.94
N TYR A 6 -6.06 4.81 8.52
CA TYR A 6 -5.73 3.65 7.68
C TYR A 6 -5.35 4.07 6.27
N GLU A 7 -6.06 5.03 5.68
CA GLU A 7 -5.69 5.61 4.39
C GLU A 7 -4.30 6.24 4.41
N GLU A 8 -4.02 7.08 5.40
CA GLU A 8 -2.71 7.69 5.60
C GLU A 8 -1.63 6.62 5.80
N PHE A 9 -1.89 5.59 6.61
CA PHE A 9 -0.92 4.52 6.82
C PHE A 9 -0.59 3.76 5.52
N LEU A 10 -1.60 3.36 4.75
CA LEU A 10 -1.37 2.66 3.48
C LEU A 10 -0.62 3.54 2.47
N ARG A 11 -1.03 4.80 2.29
CA ARG A 11 -0.39 5.73 1.35
C ARG A 11 1.03 6.10 1.81
N ASP A 12 1.15 6.53 3.06
CA ASP A 12 2.35 7.20 3.55
C ASP A 12 3.36 6.23 4.12
N HIS A 13 3.00 5.00 4.50
CA HIS A 13 3.96 3.99 4.99
C HIS A 13 4.12 2.82 4.03
N LEU A 14 3.04 2.36 3.42
CA LEU A 14 3.08 1.20 2.52
C LEU A 14 3.21 1.59 1.04
N ALA A 15 3.15 2.88 0.70
CA ALA A 15 3.13 3.35 -0.69
C ALA A 15 1.99 2.70 -1.51
N ILE A 16 0.84 2.42 -0.88
CA ILE A 16 -0.33 1.81 -1.52
C ILE A 16 -1.46 2.83 -1.58
N PRO A 17 -1.92 3.22 -2.77
CA PRO A 17 -3.08 4.07 -2.91
C PRO A 17 -4.35 3.27 -2.61
N VAL A 18 -5.30 3.90 -1.91
CA VAL A 18 -6.57 3.28 -1.54
C VAL A 18 -7.75 4.13 -1.98
N ILE A 19 -8.93 3.52 -2.07
CA ILE A 19 -10.20 4.23 -2.19
C ILE A 19 -10.95 4.12 -0.86
N PRO A 20 -11.06 5.21 -0.08
CA PRO A 20 -11.91 5.24 1.08
C PRO A 20 -13.38 5.39 0.67
N GLY A 21 -14.27 4.71 1.37
CA GLY A 21 -15.71 4.78 1.09
C GLY A 21 -16.55 4.14 2.19
N GLU A 22 -17.86 4.23 2.01
CA GLU A 22 -18.85 3.56 2.86
C GLU A 22 -19.26 2.22 2.27
N LYS A 23 -19.48 1.21 3.10
CA LYS A 23 -20.08 -0.06 2.66
C LYS A 23 -21.58 0.10 2.46
N THR A 24 -22.12 -0.60 1.47
CA THR A 24 -23.57 -0.76 1.30
C THR A 24 -24.18 -1.48 2.50
N GLU A 25 -25.51 -1.48 2.58
CA GLU A 25 -26.21 -2.19 3.64
C GLU A 25 -25.91 -3.70 3.67
N ASN A 26 -25.69 -4.32 2.51
CA ASN A 26 -25.32 -5.73 2.43
C ASN A 26 -23.89 -6.01 2.90
N GLU A 27 -22.97 -5.06 2.68
CA GLU A 27 -21.54 -5.26 2.93
C GLU A 27 -21.07 -4.61 4.25
N ARG A 28 -21.92 -3.85 4.95
CA ARG A 28 -21.59 -3.27 6.26
C ARG A 28 -21.59 -4.33 7.35
N PHE A 29 -20.88 -4.05 8.44
CA PHE A 29 -20.88 -4.96 9.60
C PHE A 29 -22.31 -5.10 10.17
N PRO A 30 -22.80 -6.33 10.39
CA PRO A 30 -24.13 -6.55 10.95
C PRO A 30 -24.32 -5.81 12.28
N GLY A 31 -25.35 -4.97 12.35
CA GLY A 31 -25.65 -4.14 13.52
C GLY A 31 -24.93 -2.79 13.56
N ALA A 32 -24.04 -2.48 12.60
CA ALA A 32 -23.51 -1.14 12.43
C ALA A 32 -24.53 -0.23 11.72
N GLU A 33 -24.58 1.05 12.11
CA GLU A 33 -25.31 2.06 11.37
C GLU A 33 -24.55 2.44 10.09
N MET A 34 -23.23 2.64 10.20
CA MET A 34 -22.34 2.91 9.06
C MET A 34 -21.06 2.09 9.17
N THR A 35 -20.52 1.66 8.04
CA THR A 35 -19.20 1.01 7.97
C THR A 35 -18.36 1.70 6.90
N PHE A 36 -17.25 2.31 7.32
CA PHE A 36 -16.26 2.86 6.42
C PHE A 36 -15.14 1.86 6.15
N THR A 37 -14.62 1.87 4.94
CA THR A 37 -13.57 0.98 4.47
C THR A 37 -12.49 1.75 3.71
N VAL A 38 -11.31 1.16 3.59
CA VAL A 38 -10.26 1.56 2.64
C VAL A 38 -9.95 0.37 1.73
N GLU A 39 -10.25 0.50 0.45
CA GLU A 39 -10.09 -0.58 -0.54
C GLU A 39 -8.78 -0.39 -1.31
N ALA A 40 -7.93 -1.41 -1.33
CA ALA A 40 -6.65 -1.45 -2.05
C ALA A 40 -6.73 -2.39 -3.26
N MET A 41 -6.11 -2.02 -4.37
CA MET A 41 -5.93 -2.88 -5.54
C MET A 41 -4.54 -3.52 -5.50
N VAL A 42 -4.47 -4.82 -5.82
CA VAL A 42 -3.21 -5.55 -5.98
C VAL A 42 -2.99 -5.99 -7.43
N GLN A 43 -1.84 -6.61 -7.75
CA GLN A 43 -1.40 -6.86 -9.14
C GLN A 43 -2.36 -7.70 -10.00
N ASP A 44 -3.16 -8.60 -9.40
CA ASP A 44 -4.21 -9.34 -10.12
C ASP A 44 -5.53 -8.57 -10.25
N LYS A 45 -5.50 -7.28 -9.92
CA LYS A 45 -6.58 -6.28 -10.01
C LYS A 45 -7.78 -6.54 -9.10
N LYS A 46 -7.67 -7.50 -8.18
CA LYS A 46 -8.70 -7.73 -7.16
C LYS A 46 -8.61 -6.72 -6.03
N ALA A 47 -9.74 -6.53 -5.37
CA ALA A 47 -9.87 -5.67 -4.21
C ALA A 47 -9.51 -6.38 -2.91
N ILE A 48 -8.83 -5.65 -2.05
CA ILE A 48 -8.58 -6.01 -0.66
C ILE A 48 -9.14 -4.90 0.23
N GLN A 49 -10.05 -5.27 1.12
CA GLN A 49 -10.41 -4.40 2.23
C GLN A 49 -9.22 -4.32 3.20
N ALA A 50 -8.51 -3.19 3.16
CA ALA A 50 -7.27 -2.98 3.89
C ALA A 50 -7.51 -2.47 5.33
N GLY A 51 -8.70 -1.96 5.63
CA GLY A 51 -9.11 -1.54 6.96
C GLY A 51 -10.59 -1.26 7.04
N THR A 52 -11.14 -1.30 8.25
CA THR A 52 -12.57 -1.06 8.49
C THR A 52 -12.81 -0.21 9.73
N SER A 53 -13.79 0.69 9.67
CA SER A 53 -14.19 1.52 10.80
C SER A 53 -15.71 1.63 10.84
N HIS A 54 -16.29 1.10 11.91
CA HIS A 54 -17.72 1.01 12.11
C HIS A 54 -18.20 2.09 13.08
N TYR A 55 -19.29 2.74 12.71
CA TYR A 55 -20.14 3.44 13.66
C TYR A 55 -21.32 2.53 13.99
N LEU A 56 -21.32 2.03 15.23
CA LEU A 56 -22.27 1.04 15.71
C LEU A 56 -23.56 1.67 16.25
N GLY A 57 -23.60 3.01 16.30
CA GLY A 57 -24.68 3.75 16.93
C GLY A 57 -24.89 3.30 18.36
N GLN A 58 -26.14 3.05 18.72
CA GLN A 58 -26.51 2.51 20.03
C GLN A 58 -26.88 1.02 20.00
N ASN A 59 -26.82 0.35 18.85
CA ASN A 59 -27.30 -1.04 18.72
C ASN A 59 -26.56 -1.98 19.68
N PHE A 60 -25.23 -1.87 19.70
CA PHE A 60 -24.39 -2.68 20.57
C PHE A 60 -24.55 -2.29 22.04
N ALA A 61 -24.67 -0.99 22.33
CA ALA A 61 -24.85 -0.48 23.68
C ALA A 61 -26.17 -0.93 24.30
N LYS A 62 -27.26 -0.99 23.53
CA LYS A 62 -28.54 -1.54 23.99
C LYS A 62 -28.47 -3.05 24.22
N ALA A 63 -27.83 -3.78 23.32
CA ALA A 63 -27.70 -5.24 23.44
C ALA A 63 -26.82 -5.68 24.63
N GLN A 64 -25.85 -4.86 25.04
CA GLN A 64 -24.90 -5.15 26.12
C GLN A 64 -25.11 -4.30 27.38
N ASP A 65 -26.22 -3.56 27.46
CA ASP A 65 -26.56 -2.65 28.56
C ASP A 65 -25.44 -1.64 28.94
N ILE A 66 -24.81 -1.06 27.92
CA ILE A 66 -23.81 0.00 28.07
C ILE A 66 -24.56 1.34 28.15
N SER A 67 -24.87 1.77 29.36
CA SER A 67 -25.64 2.99 29.63
C SER A 67 -24.92 3.97 30.57
N PHE A 68 -25.37 5.22 30.56
CA PHE A 68 -24.88 6.30 31.44
C PHE A 68 -26.01 7.28 31.75
N THR A 69 -25.88 8.03 32.85
CA THR A 69 -26.84 9.10 33.19
C THR A 69 -26.54 10.36 32.37
N GLY A 70 -27.52 10.79 31.58
CA GLY A 70 -27.48 12.01 30.80
C GLY A 70 -27.54 13.29 31.66
N ARG A 71 -27.28 14.44 31.04
CA ARG A 71 -27.33 15.75 31.72
C ARG A 71 -28.73 16.13 32.22
N ASP A 72 -29.75 15.57 31.59
CA ASP A 72 -31.17 15.67 31.95
C ASP A 72 -31.57 14.69 33.07
N GLY A 73 -30.63 13.88 33.57
CA GLY A 73 -30.87 12.86 34.59
C GLY A 73 -31.46 11.56 34.05
N THR A 74 -31.68 11.43 32.73
CA THR A 74 -32.24 10.21 32.13
C THR A 74 -31.16 9.20 31.79
N VAL A 75 -31.53 7.91 31.70
CA VAL A 75 -30.60 6.86 31.23
C VAL A 75 -30.44 6.97 29.71
N GLN A 76 -29.21 7.07 29.26
CA GLN A 76 -28.82 7.15 27.85
C GLN A 76 -27.91 5.97 27.50
N HIS A 77 -27.97 5.49 26.25
CA HIS A 77 -27.04 4.46 25.76
C HIS A 77 -25.85 5.08 25.03
N ALA A 78 -24.68 4.49 25.22
CA ALA A 78 -23.47 4.97 24.57
C ALA A 78 -23.55 4.84 23.04
N HIS A 79 -23.06 5.85 22.33
CA HIS A 79 -22.74 5.72 20.91
C HIS A 79 -21.37 5.07 20.79
N THR A 80 -21.28 3.94 20.09
CA THR A 80 -20.05 3.16 20.03
C THR A 80 -19.46 3.09 18.62
N THR A 81 -18.15 2.88 18.57
CA THR A 81 -17.40 2.65 17.33
C THR A 81 -16.47 1.46 17.54
N SER A 82 -16.28 0.65 16.50
CA SER A 82 -15.21 -0.35 16.45
C SER A 82 -14.45 -0.21 15.15
N TRP A 83 -13.19 -0.60 15.13
CA TRP A 83 -12.32 -0.41 13.97
C TRP A 83 -11.15 -1.39 14.04
N GLY A 84 -10.61 -1.75 12.89
CA GLY A 84 -9.53 -2.72 12.83
C GLY A 84 -8.82 -2.79 11.50
N VAL A 85 -7.55 -3.18 11.60
CA VAL A 85 -6.69 -3.67 10.54
C VAL A 85 -6.04 -4.96 11.03
N SER A 86 -5.50 -5.76 10.12
CA SER A 86 -4.81 -7.00 10.48
C SER A 86 -3.51 -7.15 9.69
N THR A 87 -2.79 -8.25 9.96
CA THR A 87 -1.59 -8.63 9.19
C THR A 87 -1.87 -8.90 7.71
N ARG A 88 -3.14 -8.92 7.28
CA ARG A 88 -3.53 -8.82 5.86
C ARG A 88 -2.81 -7.68 5.13
N LEU A 89 -2.46 -6.59 5.82
CA LEU A 89 -1.66 -5.50 5.25
C LEU A 89 -0.27 -5.94 4.78
N ILE A 90 0.34 -6.92 5.43
CA ILE A 90 1.63 -7.49 4.99
C ILE A 90 1.44 -8.22 3.66
N GLY A 91 0.40 -9.05 3.53
CA GLY A 91 0.07 -9.70 2.26
C GLY A 91 -0.27 -8.69 1.16
N THR A 92 -1.00 -7.63 1.51
CA THR A 92 -1.34 -6.54 0.58
C THR A 92 -0.08 -5.84 0.07
N LEU A 93 0.86 -5.52 0.96
CA LEU A 93 2.16 -4.95 0.60
C LEU A 93 2.92 -5.83 -0.39
N ILE A 94 3.00 -7.13 -0.10
CA ILE A 94 3.71 -8.11 -0.93
C ILE A 94 3.08 -8.15 -2.33
N MET A 95 1.75 -8.28 -2.42
CA MET A 95 1.03 -8.38 -3.69
C MET A 95 0.92 -7.05 -4.46
N ALA A 96 1.17 -5.91 -3.81
CA ALA A 96 1.15 -4.60 -4.45
C ALA A 96 2.48 -4.26 -5.14
N HIS A 97 3.61 -4.67 -4.56
CA HIS A 97 4.92 -4.16 -4.96
C HIS A 97 5.89 -5.20 -5.50
N SER A 98 5.78 -6.47 -5.12
CA SER A 98 6.76 -7.50 -5.49
C SER A 98 6.84 -7.71 -7.00
N ASP A 99 7.96 -8.22 -7.48
CA ASP A 99 8.17 -8.60 -8.87
C ASP A 99 8.81 -10.00 -8.97
N ASP A 100 9.20 -10.40 -10.18
CA ASP A 100 9.80 -11.72 -10.45
C ASP A 100 11.11 -11.96 -9.68
N ASP A 101 11.80 -10.91 -9.24
CA ASP A 101 13.05 -11.00 -8.48
C ASP A 101 12.82 -11.05 -6.95
N GLY A 102 11.58 -10.84 -6.49
CA GLY A 102 11.15 -11.00 -5.09
C GLY A 102 10.49 -9.74 -4.51
N LEU A 103 10.68 -9.51 -3.21
CA LEU A 103 10.03 -8.39 -2.53
C LEU A 103 10.55 -7.05 -3.06
N VAL A 104 9.67 -6.04 -3.03
CA VAL A 104 10.02 -4.62 -3.19
C VAL A 104 9.37 -3.89 -2.01
N LEU A 105 10.19 -3.36 -1.10
CA LEU A 105 9.69 -2.77 0.14
C LEU A 105 9.77 -1.24 0.09
N PRO A 106 8.69 -0.52 0.45
CA PRO A 106 8.77 0.91 0.74
C PRO A 106 9.79 1.19 1.85
N PRO A 107 10.61 2.23 1.72
CA PRO A 107 11.67 2.54 2.69
C PRO A 107 11.22 2.74 4.13
N ARG A 108 9.96 3.12 4.36
CA ARG A 108 9.43 3.33 5.72
C ARG A 108 9.20 2.02 6.47
N VAL A 109 8.90 0.92 5.77
CA VAL A 109 8.65 -0.39 6.38
C VAL A 109 9.73 -1.44 6.12
N ALA A 110 10.72 -1.13 5.26
CA ALA A 110 11.84 -2.02 5.01
C ALA A 110 12.71 -2.23 6.28
N THR A 111 12.99 -3.48 6.65
CA THR A 111 13.81 -3.81 7.83
C THR A 111 15.20 -3.21 7.74
N GLN A 112 15.80 -3.24 6.55
CA GLN A 112 17.01 -2.50 6.21
C GLN A 112 16.69 -1.62 5.00
N GLN A 113 17.04 -0.34 5.08
CA GLN A 113 16.84 0.62 3.99
C GLN A 113 18.02 0.58 3.03
N ILE A 114 19.23 0.46 3.59
CA ILE A 114 20.49 0.47 2.85
C ILE A 114 21.29 -0.77 3.27
N VAL A 115 21.74 -1.55 2.29
CA VAL A 115 22.70 -2.64 2.51
C VAL A 115 23.98 -2.35 1.76
N ILE A 116 25.10 -2.42 2.47
CA ILE A 116 26.44 -2.25 1.93
C ILE A 116 27.09 -3.62 1.77
N LEU A 117 27.56 -3.90 0.55
CA LEU A 117 28.14 -5.15 0.10
C LEU A 117 29.64 -4.95 -0.16
N PRO A 118 30.52 -5.45 0.72
CA PRO A 118 31.96 -5.48 0.49
C PRO A 118 32.30 -6.39 -0.69
N ILE A 119 33.05 -5.86 -1.66
CA ILE A 119 33.59 -6.59 -2.80
C ILE A 119 35.09 -6.77 -2.59
N THR A 120 35.48 -7.95 -2.12
CA THR A 120 36.86 -8.25 -1.69
C THR A 120 37.47 -9.35 -2.57
N PRO A 121 37.94 -9.02 -3.79
CA PRO A 121 38.48 -10.01 -4.72
C PRO A 121 39.85 -10.55 -4.29
N LYS A 122 40.56 -9.84 -3.42
CA LYS A 122 41.88 -10.20 -2.87
C LYS A 122 41.89 -10.02 -1.36
N GLU A 123 42.58 -10.91 -0.66
CA GLU A 123 42.62 -10.95 0.79
C GLU A 123 43.37 -9.75 1.41
N ASP A 124 44.42 -9.25 0.74
CA ASP A 124 45.19 -8.08 1.15
C ASP A 124 44.35 -6.79 1.24
N SER A 125 43.37 -6.64 0.36
CA SER A 125 42.44 -5.50 0.33
C SER A 125 41.22 -5.66 1.24
N ARG A 126 40.99 -6.87 1.79
CA ARG A 126 39.75 -7.23 2.47
C ARG A 126 39.44 -6.32 3.65
N GLN A 127 40.42 -6.13 4.54
CA GLN A 127 40.22 -5.34 5.76
C GLN A 127 39.92 -3.87 5.43
N ALA A 128 40.67 -3.27 4.51
CA ALA A 128 40.45 -1.89 4.09
C ALA A 128 39.05 -1.66 3.51
N VAL A 129 38.52 -2.64 2.76
CA VAL A 129 37.15 -2.58 2.23
C VAL A 129 36.11 -2.70 3.34
N LEU A 130 36.30 -3.63 4.29
CA LEU A 130 35.39 -3.77 5.42
C LEU A 130 35.35 -2.50 6.30
N ASP A 131 36.51 -1.91 6.58
CA ASP A 131 36.61 -0.68 7.35
C ASP A 131 35.91 0.49 6.64
N ALA A 132 36.09 0.62 5.32
CA ALA A 132 35.41 1.64 4.51
C ALA A 132 33.89 1.45 4.51
N CYS A 133 33.41 0.22 4.36
CA CYS A 133 31.98 -0.11 4.45
C CYS A 133 31.39 0.24 5.82
N GLN A 134 32.10 -0.09 6.90
CA GLN A 134 31.66 0.18 8.26
C GLN A 134 31.63 1.69 8.55
N ALA A 135 32.64 2.43 8.14
CA ALA A 135 32.69 3.89 8.30
C ALA A 135 31.54 4.59 7.54
N LEU A 136 31.23 4.13 6.32
CA LEU A 136 30.07 4.64 5.58
C LEU A 136 28.76 4.31 6.30
N ALA A 137 28.61 3.07 6.80
CA ALA A 137 27.41 2.67 7.53
C ALA A 137 27.18 3.52 8.77
N GLU A 138 28.22 3.78 9.56
CA GLU A 138 28.16 4.64 10.75
C GLU A 138 27.75 6.06 10.38
N THR A 139 28.38 6.64 9.35
CA THR A 139 28.04 7.98 8.86
C THR A 139 26.58 8.09 8.45
N LEU A 140 26.06 7.09 7.72
CA LEU A 140 24.66 7.07 7.29
C LEU A 140 23.70 6.88 8.47
N ARG A 141 24.04 6.02 9.44
CA ARG A 141 23.20 5.79 10.64
C ARG A 141 23.03 7.03 11.51
N HIS A 142 23.91 8.02 11.42
CA HIS A 142 23.75 9.32 12.09
C HIS A 142 22.71 10.23 11.43
N GLN A 143 22.23 9.89 10.24
CA GLN A 143 21.13 10.60 9.59
C GLN A 143 19.79 10.00 9.97
N ALA A 144 18.73 10.79 9.83
CA ALA A 144 17.37 10.37 10.07
C ALA A 144 16.52 10.41 8.78
N TYR A 145 15.61 9.45 8.65
CA TYR A 145 14.56 9.41 7.64
C TYR A 145 13.23 9.19 8.34
N GLN A 146 12.32 10.16 8.18
CA GLN A 146 10.99 10.12 8.81
C GLN A 146 11.02 10.02 10.34
N GLY A 147 12.01 10.66 10.97
CA GLY A 147 12.14 10.71 12.43
C GLY A 147 13.02 9.61 13.04
N ASP A 148 13.33 8.55 12.29
CA ASP A 148 14.16 7.44 12.77
C ASP A 148 15.56 7.44 12.13
N PRO A 149 16.60 6.95 12.84
CA PRO A 149 17.92 6.71 12.25
C PRO A 149 17.86 5.81 11.02
N LEU A 150 18.70 6.09 10.01
CA LEU A 150 18.79 5.24 8.82
C LEU A 150 19.16 3.80 9.20
N ARG A 151 18.37 2.84 8.72
CA ARG A 151 18.58 1.41 8.93
C ARG A 151 19.56 0.88 7.89
N VAL A 152 20.84 0.90 8.25
CA VAL A 152 21.94 0.49 7.38
C VAL A 152 22.59 -0.78 7.89
N HIS A 153 22.83 -1.74 6.99
CA HIS A 153 23.50 -3.01 7.30
C HIS A 153 24.70 -3.24 6.37
N VAL A 154 25.81 -3.73 6.93
CA VAL A 154 26.99 -4.16 6.17
C VAL A 154 26.98 -5.68 6.15
N ASP A 155 26.88 -6.28 4.96
CA ASP A 155 26.91 -7.74 4.83
C ASP A 155 28.35 -8.26 4.68
N SER A 156 29.01 -8.40 5.82
CA SER A 156 30.39 -8.88 5.95
C SER A 156 30.53 -10.40 5.92
N ARG A 157 29.44 -11.15 5.69
CA ARG A 157 29.48 -12.62 5.59
C ARG A 157 30.43 -13.05 4.48
N ASP A 158 31.18 -14.13 4.73
CA ASP A 158 32.14 -14.71 3.80
C ASP A 158 31.42 -15.58 2.75
N LEU A 159 30.65 -14.90 1.89
CA LEU A 159 29.88 -15.48 0.81
C LEU A 159 30.24 -14.78 -0.51
N ASN A 160 30.03 -15.47 -1.62
CA ASN A 160 30.19 -14.89 -2.95
C ASN A 160 29.33 -13.61 -3.09
N GLY A 161 29.91 -12.54 -3.63
CA GLY A 161 29.24 -11.23 -3.75
C GLY A 161 27.93 -11.29 -4.54
N GLY A 162 27.85 -12.12 -5.59
CA GLY A 162 26.62 -12.33 -6.35
C GLY A 162 25.52 -12.99 -5.52
N VAL A 163 25.89 -13.94 -4.66
CA VAL A 163 24.94 -14.61 -3.74
C VAL A 163 24.36 -13.60 -2.73
N LYS A 164 25.23 -12.80 -2.10
CA LYS A 164 24.79 -11.74 -1.17
C LYS A 164 23.86 -10.76 -1.86
N LYS A 165 24.25 -10.25 -3.03
CA LYS A 165 23.44 -9.30 -3.82
C LYS A 165 22.03 -9.85 -4.08
N TRP A 166 21.92 -11.08 -4.58
CA TRP A 166 20.63 -11.68 -4.90
C TRP A 166 19.77 -11.96 -3.66
N GLU A 167 20.37 -12.30 -2.52
CA GLU A 167 19.63 -12.45 -1.26
C GLU A 167 18.95 -11.13 -0.86
N TRP A 168 19.66 -10.01 -0.97
CA TRP A 168 19.12 -8.68 -0.63
C TRP A 168 18.14 -8.12 -1.67
N ILE A 169 18.28 -8.51 -2.94
CA ILE A 169 17.26 -8.24 -3.98
C ILE A 169 15.95 -8.95 -3.60
N LYS A 170 16.01 -10.26 -3.29
CA LYS A 170 14.83 -11.05 -2.91
C LYS A 170 14.16 -10.54 -1.63
N LYS A 171 14.95 -10.04 -0.68
CA LYS A 171 14.47 -9.41 0.55
C LYS A 171 13.89 -8.00 0.35
N GLY A 172 14.06 -7.41 -0.83
CA GLY A 172 13.46 -6.13 -1.20
C GLY A 172 14.08 -4.91 -0.55
N VAL A 173 15.38 -4.96 -0.23
CA VAL A 173 16.08 -3.80 0.35
C VAL A 173 16.10 -2.65 -0.66
N PRO A 174 15.61 -1.44 -0.28
CA PRO A 174 15.48 -0.30 -1.19
C PRO A 174 16.78 0.08 -1.90
N ILE A 175 17.88 0.21 -1.14
CA ILE A 175 19.19 0.62 -1.66
C ILE A 175 20.24 -0.44 -1.34
N ARG A 176 21.00 -0.83 -2.35
CA ARG A 176 22.21 -1.64 -2.21
C ARG A 176 23.41 -0.84 -2.66
N ILE A 177 24.52 -0.93 -1.92
CA ILE A 177 25.78 -0.25 -2.23
C ILE A 177 26.86 -1.32 -2.36
N GLU A 178 27.58 -1.33 -3.48
CA GLU A 178 28.78 -2.17 -3.64
C GLU A 178 30.02 -1.29 -3.41
N ILE A 179 30.97 -1.77 -2.60
CA ILE A 179 32.26 -1.10 -2.36
C ILE A 179 33.39 -2.11 -2.53
N GLY A 180 34.27 -1.86 -3.48
CA GLY A 180 35.54 -2.56 -3.63
C GLY A 180 36.75 -1.63 -3.56
N PRO A 181 37.98 -2.17 -3.78
CA PRO A 181 39.22 -1.38 -3.69
C PRO A 181 39.23 -0.17 -4.62
N ARG A 182 38.73 -0.32 -5.85
CA ARG A 182 38.65 0.76 -6.85
C ARG A 182 37.71 1.90 -6.42
N ASP A 183 36.61 1.57 -5.76
CA ASP A 183 35.63 2.55 -5.30
C ASP A 183 36.22 3.40 -4.16
N ILE A 184 37.06 2.79 -3.31
CA ILE A 184 37.81 3.49 -2.25
C ILE A 184 38.84 4.44 -2.84
N GLU A 185 39.64 3.98 -3.80
CA GLU A 185 40.64 4.81 -4.49
C GLU A 185 40.01 6.00 -5.21
N THR A 186 38.85 5.79 -5.83
CA THR A 186 38.14 6.82 -6.60
C THR A 186 37.15 7.63 -5.76
N ARG A 187 36.96 7.30 -4.48
CA ARG A 187 35.98 7.92 -3.54
C ARG A 187 34.53 7.89 -4.04
N LYS A 188 34.19 6.88 -4.83
CA LYS A 188 32.84 6.67 -5.38
C LYS A 188 32.12 5.53 -4.68
N VAL A 189 30.82 5.46 -4.89
CA VAL A 189 29.97 4.34 -4.46
C VAL A 189 29.11 3.88 -5.62
N CYS A 190 28.97 2.56 -5.76
CA CYS A 190 28.05 1.95 -6.72
C CYS A 190 26.69 1.76 -6.05
N VAL A 191 25.73 2.63 -6.36
CA VAL A 191 24.39 2.64 -5.80
C VAL A 191 23.43 1.90 -6.73
N GLN A 192 22.65 1.00 -6.17
CA GLN A 192 21.62 0.25 -6.87
C GLN A 192 20.29 0.33 -6.12
N ARG A 193 19.25 0.73 -6.85
CA ARG A 193 17.88 0.85 -6.33
C ARG A 193 17.08 -0.43 -6.56
N ARG A 194 16.11 -0.75 -5.70
CA ARG A 194 15.27 -1.96 -5.83
C ARG A 194 14.05 -1.76 -6.72
N ASP A 195 13.53 -0.53 -6.79
CA ASP A 195 12.43 -0.12 -7.65
C ASP A 195 12.84 0.02 -9.13
N GLN A 196 14.13 -0.10 -9.44
CA GLN A 196 14.72 -0.05 -10.78
C GLN A 196 15.21 -1.44 -11.24
N PRO A 197 15.45 -1.64 -12.55
CA PRO A 197 16.02 -2.89 -13.06
C PRO A 197 17.32 -3.26 -12.35
N VAL A 198 17.55 -4.55 -12.08
CA VAL A 198 18.75 -5.05 -11.36
C VAL A 198 20.08 -4.67 -12.03
N THR A 199 20.03 -4.38 -13.34
CA THR A 199 21.15 -3.92 -14.17
C THR A 199 21.47 -2.44 -14.01
N ALA A 200 20.53 -1.63 -13.51
CA ALA A 200 20.75 -0.22 -13.26
C ALA A 200 21.79 -0.04 -12.13
N LYS A 201 22.80 0.78 -12.43
CA LYS A 201 23.88 1.14 -11.51
C LYS A 201 24.16 2.63 -11.66
N GLU A 202 24.19 3.32 -10.54
CA GLU A 202 24.60 4.71 -10.46
C GLU A 202 25.93 4.79 -9.72
N PHE A 203 26.89 5.52 -10.28
CA PHE A 203 28.17 5.79 -9.64
C PHE A 203 28.22 7.25 -9.23
N SER A 204 28.06 7.50 -7.94
CA SER A 204 28.10 8.84 -7.36
C SER A 204 29.31 9.01 -6.46
N GLU A 205 29.72 10.27 -6.26
CA GLU A 205 30.72 10.59 -5.24
C GLU A 205 30.18 10.20 -3.86
N LYS A 206 31.02 9.61 -3.02
CA LYS A 206 30.59 9.09 -1.70
C LYS A 206 29.91 10.17 -0.86
N ASP A 207 30.46 11.37 -0.84
CA ASP A 207 29.96 12.47 -0.02
C ASP A 207 28.63 13.01 -0.55
N GLU A 208 28.43 12.99 -1.87
CA GLU A 208 27.14 13.33 -2.50
C GLU A 208 26.06 12.30 -2.13
N PHE A 209 26.40 11.01 -2.21
CA PHE A 209 25.48 9.95 -1.81
C PHE A 209 25.08 10.08 -0.33
N ILE A 210 26.05 10.33 0.55
CA ILE A 210 25.78 10.56 1.98
C ILE A 210 24.75 11.68 2.15
N GLN A 211 24.89 12.81 1.45
CA GLN A 211 23.94 13.92 1.56
C GLN A 211 22.55 13.58 1.03
N ARG A 212 22.47 12.79 -0.04
CA ARG A 212 21.21 12.47 -0.75
C ARG A 212 20.54 11.18 -0.29
N ALA A 213 21.15 10.37 0.57
CA ALA A 213 20.66 9.04 0.91
C ALA A 213 19.18 9.02 1.36
N LYS A 214 18.79 9.97 2.22
CA LYS A 214 17.39 10.11 2.68
C LYS A 214 16.43 10.56 1.57
N ASP A 215 16.91 11.39 0.64
CA ASP A 215 16.12 11.92 -0.47
C ASP A 215 15.88 10.81 -1.48
N ILE A 216 16.89 9.99 -1.78
CA ILE A 216 16.76 8.79 -2.62
C ILE A 216 15.72 7.83 -2.02
N LEU A 217 15.70 7.61 -0.69
CA LEU A 217 14.65 6.80 -0.06
C LEU A 217 13.25 7.45 -0.23
N GLY A 218 13.16 8.78 -0.16
CA GLY A 218 11.93 9.51 -0.47
C GLY A 218 11.46 9.28 -1.91
N GLU A 219 12.37 9.47 -2.88
CA GLU A 219 12.13 9.24 -4.30
C GLU A 219 11.67 7.80 -4.59
N ILE A 220 12.26 6.79 -3.91
CA ILE A 220 11.82 5.39 -4.04
C ILE A 220 10.38 5.24 -3.54
N HIS A 221 10.04 5.80 -2.36
CA HIS A 221 8.68 5.72 -1.83
C HIS A 221 7.67 6.37 -2.77
N GLU A 222 7.98 7.56 -3.28
CA GLU A 222 7.15 8.29 -4.24
C GLU A 222 6.99 7.55 -5.56
N ALA A 223 8.07 6.96 -6.09
CA ALA A 223 8.02 6.15 -7.31
C ALA A 223 7.13 4.91 -7.15
N LEU A 224 7.20 4.22 -6.01
CA LEU A 224 6.33 3.08 -5.70
C LEU A 224 4.85 3.52 -5.63
N LEU A 225 4.57 4.60 -4.89
CA LEU A 225 3.21 5.11 -4.74
C LEU A 225 2.63 5.58 -6.08
N ALA A 226 3.40 6.32 -6.87
CA ALA A 226 3.00 6.80 -8.19
C ALA A 226 2.70 5.64 -9.14
N ARG A 227 3.59 4.63 -9.20
CA ARG A 227 3.39 3.43 -10.02
C ARG A 227 2.12 2.68 -9.63
N SER A 228 1.89 2.46 -8.34
CA SER A 228 0.67 1.79 -7.86
C SER A 228 -0.59 2.64 -8.09
N THR A 229 -0.47 3.97 -8.07
CA THR A 229 -1.61 4.89 -8.33
C THR A 229 -2.01 4.84 -9.79
N VAL A 230 -1.05 4.98 -10.69
CA VAL A 230 -1.29 4.82 -12.15
C VAL A 230 -1.89 3.46 -12.44
N PHE A 231 -1.32 2.38 -11.89
CA PHE A 231 -1.86 1.03 -12.07
C PHE A 231 -3.32 0.93 -11.60
N ARG A 232 -3.64 1.44 -10.41
CA ARG A 232 -5.02 1.42 -9.89
C ARG A 232 -5.97 2.18 -10.83
N ASP A 233 -5.58 3.40 -11.22
CA ASP A 233 -6.44 4.30 -11.99
C ASP A 233 -6.68 3.79 -13.41
N GLU A 234 -5.66 3.22 -14.07
CA GLU A 234 -5.79 2.55 -15.37
C GLU A 234 -6.66 1.29 -15.32
N ASN A 235 -6.88 0.71 -14.13
CA ASN A 235 -7.68 -0.49 -13.93
C ASN A 235 -9.02 -0.19 -13.22
N ILE A 236 -9.44 1.08 -13.18
CA ILE A 236 -10.81 1.49 -12.81
C ILE A 236 -11.51 1.99 -14.07
N ALA A 237 -12.46 1.22 -14.57
CA ALA A 237 -13.32 1.63 -15.67
C ALA A 237 -14.60 2.29 -15.16
N THR A 238 -15.26 3.08 -16.02
CA THR A 238 -16.60 3.64 -15.76
C THR A 238 -17.64 2.95 -16.62
N CYS A 239 -18.88 2.87 -16.13
CA CYS A 239 -19.97 2.25 -16.89
C CYS A 239 -21.34 2.86 -16.54
N THR A 240 -22.14 3.12 -17.57
CA THR A 240 -23.48 3.73 -17.47
C THR A 240 -24.58 2.91 -18.15
N ASP A 241 -24.28 1.69 -18.61
CA ASP A 241 -25.25 0.80 -19.26
C ASP A 241 -25.02 -0.68 -18.88
N LEU A 242 -26.10 -1.46 -18.86
CA LEU A 242 -26.04 -2.85 -18.39
C LEU A 242 -25.23 -3.77 -19.32
N GLY A 243 -25.20 -3.51 -20.63
CA GLY A 243 -24.45 -4.33 -21.58
C GLY A 243 -22.93 -4.24 -21.35
N SER A 244 -22.43 -3.02 -21.19
CA SER A 244 -21.02 -2.77 -20.83
C SER A 244 -20.66 -3.33 -19.47
N PHE A 245 -21.59 -3.29 -18.51
CA PHE A 245 -21.40 -3.89 -17.19
C PHE A 245 -21.19 -5.41 -17.28
N GLU A 246 -22.06 -6.12 -17.99
CA GLU A 246 -21.93 -7.57 -18.17
C GLU A 246 -20.66 -7.94 -18.93
N ALA A 247 -20.33 -7.17 -19.98
CA ALA A 247 -19.12 -7.37 -20.78
C ALA A 247 -17.84 -7.20 -19.95
N HIS A 248 -17.80 -6.21 -19.05
CA HIS A 248 -16.66 -5.99 -18.16
C HIS A 248 -16.38 -7.24 -17.31
N TRP A 249 -17.39 -7.81 -16.67
CA TRP A 249 -17.21 -8.96 -15.78
C TRP A 249 -16.98 -10.30 -16.48
N ALA A 250 -17.15 -10.37 -17.80
CA ALA A 250 -16.80 -11.54 -18.60
C ALA A 250 -15.28 -11.70 -18.79
N ALA A 251 -14.49 -10.63 -18.59
CA ALA A 251 -13.04 -10.71 -18.67
C ALA A 251 -12.43 -11.47 -17.47
N GLU A 252 -11.24 -12.05 -17.69
CA GLU A 252 -10.55 -12.85 -16.67
C GLU A 252 -10.06 -11.99 -15.50
N ASN A 253 -9.41 -10.86 -15.77
CA ASN A 253 -8.94 -9.90 -14.76
C ASN A 253 -9.46 -8.50 -15.13
N PRO A 254 -10.77 -8.25 -14.86
CA PRO A 254 -11.46 -7.09 -15.40
C PRO A 254 -11.05 -5.76 -14.72
N GLY A 255 -10.48 -5.83 -13.52
CA GLY A 255 -10.24 -4.65 -12.70
C GLY A 255 -11.47 -4.25 -11.92
N TRP A 256 -11.59 -2.96 -11.65
CA TRP A 256 -12.70 -2.37 -10.92
C TRP A 256 -13.60 -1.58 -11.87
N LEU A 257 -14.87 -1.45 -11.48
CA LEU A 257 -15.88 -0.75 -12.27
C LEU A 257 -16.60 0.27 -11.39
N LEU A 258 -16.68 1.51 -11.86
CA LEU A 258 -17.39 2.60 -11.19
C LEU A 258 -18.71 2.87 -11.94
N THR A 259 -19.83 2.82 -11.23
CA THR A 259 -21.17 2.98 -11.83
C THR A 259 -22.04 3.92 -11.00
N PRO A 260 -23.04 4.60 -11.59
CA PRO A 260 -24.10 5.23 -10.80
C PRO A 260 -24.91 4.13 -10.10
N TRP A 261 -25.24 4.33 -8.82
CA TRP A 261 -25.95 3.36 -8.00
C TRP A 261 -27.18 3.95 -7.31
N ALA A 262 -28.30 3.26 -7.45
CA ALA A 262 -29.57 3.54 -6.75
C ALA A 262 -30.36 2.22 -6.55
N GLY A 263 -29.64 1.10 -6.47
CA GLY A 263 -30.25 -0.22 -6.32
C GLY A 263 -30.58 -0.54 -4.86
N THR A 264 -31.51 -1.48 -4.66
CA THR A 264 -31.86 -2.02 -3.35
C THR A 264 -30.86 -3.10 -2.91
N PRO A 265 -30.86 -3.48 -1.62
CA PRO A 265 -30.04 -4.60 -1.14
C PRO A 265 -30.28 -5.90 -1.92
N GLU A 266 -31.52 -6.21 -2.28
CA GLU A 266 -31.85 -7.43 -3.03
C GLU A 266 -31.25 -7.41 -4.44
N GLN A 267 -31.25 -6.24 -5.08
CA GLN A 267 -30.69 -6.05 -6.42
C GLN A 267 -29.16 -6.13 -6.42
N GLU A 268 -28.51 -5.57 -5.40
CA GLU A 268 -27.06 -5.75 -5.19
C GLU A 268 -26.74 -7.24 -5.00
N GLU A 269 -27.48 -7.95 -4.16
CA GLU A 269 -27.23 -9.37 -3.91
C GLU A 269 -27.39 -10.22 -5.17
N GLU A 270 -28.43 -9.97 -5.97
CA GLU A 270 -28.66 -10.67 -7.23
C GLU A 270 -27.50 -10.49 -8.23
N ILE A 271 -27.09 -9.23 -8.47
CA ILE A 271 -26.03 -8.93 -9.44
C ILE A 271 -24.66 -9.40 -8.93
N SER A 272 -24.40 -9.28 -7.63
CA SER A 272 -23.20 -9.78 -6.98
C SER A 272 -23.05 -11.29 -7.13
N LYS A 273 -24.13 -12.05 -6.90
CA LYS A 273 -24.13 -13.52 -7.09
C LYS A 273 -23.93 -13.90 -8.56
N LYS A 274 -24.61 -13.22 -9.49
CA LYS A 274 -24.52 -13.49 -10.92
C LYS A 274 -23.10 -13.34 -11.46
N HIS A 275 -22.39 -12.28 -11.05
CA HIS A 275 -21.07 -11.94 -11.58
C HIS A 275 -19.89 -12.29 -10.66
N LYS A 276 -20.16 -12.80 -9.45
CA LYS A 276 -19.16 -13.09 -8.40
C LYS A 276 -18.33 -11.86 -8.03
N ILE A 277 -19.02 -10.75 -7.79
CA ILE A 277 -18.47 -9.43 -7.44
C ILE A 277 -19.22 -8.86 -6.24
N THR A 278 -18.70 -7.78 -5.66
CA THR A 278 -19.38 -7.00 -4.62
C THR A 278 -19.18 -5.51 -4.87
N ILE A 279 -20.08 -4.68 -4.32
CA ILE A 279 -19.77 -3.26 -4.16
C ILE A 279 -18.70 -3.16 -3.08
N ARG A 280 -17.49 -2.78 -3.49
CA ARG A 280 -16.35 -2.63 -2.59
C ARG A 280 -16.56 -1.46 -1.65
N CYS A 281 -17.02 -0.33 -2.20
CA CYS A 281 -17.52 0.78 -1.42
C CYS A 281 -18.32 1.75 -2.28
N LEU A 282 -19.03 2.64 -1.61
CA LEU A 282 -19.51 3.91 -2.13
C LEU A 282 -18.41 4.94 -1.82
N PRO A 283 -17.59 5.36 -2.82
CA PRO A 283 -16.43 6.21 -2.55
C PRO A 283 -16.83 7.55 -1.95
N LEU A 284 -16.06 8.03 -0.97
CA LEU A 284 -16.30 9.35 -0.36
C LEU A 284 -16.23 10.47 -1.41
N GLU A 285 -16.98 11.55 -1.21
CA GLU A 285 -17.03 12.67 -2.17
C GLU A 285 -15.66 13.29 -2.47
N ARG A 286 -14.78 13.37 -1.47
CA ARG A 286 -13.41 13.89 -1.62
C ARG A 286 -12.49 13.01 -2.45
N VAL A 287 -12.89 11.79 -2.80
CA VAL A 287 -12.06 10.89 -3.62
C VAL A 287 -12.23 11.30 -5.07
N GLU A 288 -11.13 11.75 -5.66
CA GLU A 288 -11.03 12.00 -7.09
C GLU A 288 -11.10 10.67 -7.85
N LEU A 289 -12.20 10.49 -8.56
CA LEU A 289 -12.46 9.38 -9.46
C LEU A 289 -13.10 9.96 -10.73
N PRO A 290 -13.04 9.25 -11.86
CA PRO A 290 -13.75 9.67 -13.06
C PRO A 290 -15.21 10.04 -12.76
N GLU A 291 -15.70 11.10 -13.39
CA GLU A 291 -17.10 11.49 -13.25
C GLU A 291 -18.00 10.42 -13.85
N VAL A 292 -18.95 9.96 -13.03
CA VAL A 292 -19.95 8.97 -13.41
C VAL A 292 -21.27 9.45 -12.84
N ALA A 293 -21.94 10.33 -13.58
CA ALA A 293 -23.23 10.90 -13.23
C ALA A 293 -24.31 10.36 -14.17
N GLY A 294 -25.53 10.23 -13.65
CA GLY A 294 -26.69 9.87 -14.45
C GLY A 294 -27.50 8.76 -13.79
N LYS A 295 -28.04 7.89 -14.63
CA LYS A 295 -28.99 6.86 -14.20
C LYS A 295 -28.27 5.62 -13.71
N CYS A 296 -28.76 5.05 -12.60
CA CYS A 296 -28.32 3.74 -12.14
C CYS A 296 -28.52 2.72 -13.27
N ILE A 297 -27.46 1.96 -13.56
CA ILE A 297 -27.42 0.98 -14.66
C ILE A 297 -28.49 -0.11 -14.55
N LEU A 298 -29.00 -0.34 -13.34
CA LEU A 298 -29.95 -1.41 -13.04
C LEU A 298 -31.38 -0.88 -12.89
N THR A 299 -31.58 0.25 -12.21
CA THR A 299 -32.94 0.77 -11.93
C THR A 299 -33.38 1.87 -12.91
N GLY A 300 -32.46 2.49 -13.65
CA GLY A 300 -32.74 3.65 -14.49
C GLY A 300 -33.04 4.95 -13.72
N GLN A 301 -32.93 4.93 -12.39
CA GLN A 301 -33.16 6.11 -11.53
C GLN A 301 -31.95 7.05 -11.55
N GLU A 302 -32.20 8.36 -11.58
CA GLU A 302 -31.15 9.38 -11.45
C GLU A 302 -30.47 9.29 -10.07
N THR A 303 -29.15 9.36 -10.04
CA THR A 303 -28.38 9.29 -8.79
C THR A 303 -27.03 9.99 -8.91
N SER A 304 -26.57 10.56 -7.80
CA SER A 304 -25.19 11.06 -7.62
C SER A 304 -24.29 10.06 -6.89
N VAL A 305 -24.86 8.97 -6.37
CA VAL A 305 -24.11 7.93 -5.65
C VAL A 305 -23.35 7.08 -6.65
N ARG A 306 -22.06 6.92 -6.39
CA ARG A 306 -21.14 6.09 -7.18
C ARG A 306 -20.89 4.80 -6.42
N ALA A 307 -21.03 3.65 -7.06
CA ALA A 307 -20.63 2.36 -6.52
C ALA A 307 -19.36 1.88 -7.23
N LEU A 308 -18.34 1.54 -6.44
CA LEU A 308 -17.13 0.91 -6.92
C LEU A 308 -17.25 -0.61 -6.75
N TRP A 309 -17.28 -1.32 -7.85
CA TRP A 309 -17.40 -2.78 -7.92
C TRP A 309 -16.04 -3.42 -8.13
N GLY A 310 -15.88 -4.65 -7.63
CA GLY A 310 -14.67 -5.43 -7.83
C GLY A 310 -14.86 -6.89 -7.46
N ARG A 311 -14.01 -7.75 -8.03
CA ARG A 311 -13.72 -9.06 -7.46
C ARG A 311 -12.81 -8.88 -6.26
N SER A 312 -13.02 -9.64 -5.19
CA SER A 312 -12.28 -9.50 -3.94
C SER A 312 -11.62 -10.79 -3.48
N TYR A 313 -10.64 -10.64 -2.59
CA TYR A 313 -10.07 -11.72 -1.78
C TYR A 313 -10.84 -11.96 -0.47
#